data_AF-A0A536C6E3-F1
#
_entry.id   AF-A0A536C6E3-F1
#
_cell.length_a   1.000
_cell.length_b   1.000
_cell.length_c   1.000
_cell.angle_alpha   90.00
_cell.angle_beta   90.00
_cell.angle_gamma   90.00
#
_symmetry.space_group_name_H-M   'P 1'
#
loop_
_entity.id
_entity.type
_entity.pdbx_description
1 polymer ?
#
loop_
_entity_poly.entity_id
_entity_poly.type
_entity_poly.pdbx_seq_one_letter_code
_entity_poly.pdbx_strand_id
1 'polypeptide(L)'
;MSASAITAVEPVREDAGLATAYRLLWLAVVFDLLAFGIGFDWDRRWHATHAFEDFFSPPHLFIYSMHFCATITLAYIAFTPDLRRWFGPTFRLPGIPFPIPGAIGLAGAGFAVVALAGMFDAIWHTTFGLDETGWSLPHSMLGWGLFVAFLGIRSCRVALRPWRPIGWPSAAVFGFLIAATSAERFAGPFATNLSPEVIQYVSRIPVLANEPAFQHTTRMYLVAGIDRSNGLFVPLISLSAGMMLGLLHSFGARRWLTIGLATLLSWTSTLIPFVIPALIVAIGGDRRGSPAVWFLAAVGFAFTAAAIWEGIPLGALAGVPLFIVGSLVANVIWGVVAVPTRRGVLALTALAGFAMPALTGIVDLALRARIP
;
A
#
# COMPACT_ATOMS: atom_id res chain seq x y z
N MET A 1 46.98 20.70 32.46
CA MET A 1 45.97 19.60 32.48
C MET A 1 44.63 20.17 32.05
N SER A 2 44.11 19.76 30.88
CA SER A 2 42.68 19.62 30.55
C SER A 2 42.52 19.58 29.02
N ALA A 3 42.59 18.37 28.45
CA ALA A 3 42.32 18.13 27.03
C ALA A 3 41.80 16.70 26.81
N SER A 4 40.92 16.20 27.69
CA SER A 4 40.41 14.82 27.59
C SER A 4 38.88 14.68 27.73
N ALA A 5 38.14 15.80 27.68
CA ALA A 5 36.67 15.80 27.83
C ALA A 5 35.89 15.94 26.50
N ILE A 6 36.55 16.31 25.40
CA ILE A 6 35.87 16.63 24.13
C ILE A 6 35.53 15.38 23.30
N THR A 7 36.30 14.29 23.42
CA THR A 7 36.15 13.09 22.58
C THR A 7 35.10 12.08 23.05
N ALA A 8 34.69 12.11 24.33
CA ALA A 8 33.69 11.17 24.86
C ALA A 8 32.24 11.66 24.70
N VAL A 9 32.02 12.98 24.57
CA VAL A 9 30.68 13.58 24.47
C VAL A 9 30.08 13.40 23.06
N GLU A 10 30.92 13.45 22.03
CA GLU A 10 30.52 13.27 20.64
C GLU A 10 29.91 11.88 20.35
N PRO A 11 30.58 10.74 20.66
CA PRO A 11 30.02 9.41 20.39
C PRO A 11 28.72 9.13 21.14
N VAL A 12 28.60 9.57 22.40
CA VAL A 12 27.37 9.41 23.20
C VAL A 12 26.20 10.19 22.60
N ARG A 13 26.46 11.40 22.09
CA ARG A 13 25.43 12.22 21.42
C ARG A 13 25.03 11.64 20.07
N GLU A 14 25.97 11.08 19.31
CA GLU A 14 25.69 10.40 18.04
C GLU A 14 24.76 9.20 18.24
N ASP A 15 25.06 8.36 19.25
CA ASP A 15 24.24 7.19 19.59
C ASP A 15 22.83 7.56 20.06
N ALA A 16 22.70 8.64 20.85
CA ALA A 16 21.41 9.13 21.32
C ALA A 16 20.54 9.66 20.17
N GLY A 17 21.14 10.39 19.22
CA GLY A 17 20.45 10.92 18.04
C GLY A 17 19.93 9.80 17.13
N LEU A 18 20.77 8.80 16.84
CA LEU A 18 20.36 7.62 16.06
C LEU A 18 19.24 6.83 16.75
N ALA A 19 19.36 6.59 18.06
CA ALA A 19 18.35 5.87 18.83
C ALA A 19 17.00 6.61 18.81
N THR A 20 17.04 7.93 18.91
CA THR A 20 15.85 8.80 18.83
C THR A 20 15.21 8.73 17.45
N ALA A 21 16.00 8.89 16.38
CA ALA A 21 15.52 8.79 15.01
C ALA A 21 14.86 7.43 14.73
N TYR A 22 15.47 6.35 15.19
CA TYR A 22 14.92 4.99 15.06
C TYR A 22 13.60 4.81 15.82
N ARG A 23 13.51 5.29 17.06
CA ARG A 23 12.28 5.20 17.88
C ARG A 23 11.15 6.01 17.27
N LEU A 24 11.43 7.21 16.77
CA LEU A 24 10.43 8.06 16.14
C LEU A 24 9.92 7.48 14.81
N LEU A 25 10.78 6.82 14.02
CA LEU A 25 10.32 6.06 12.84
C LEU A 25 9.32 4.97 13.24
N TRP A 26 9.62 4.22 14.31
CA TRP A 26 8.69 3.20 14.82
C TRP A 26 7.42 3.80 15.38
N LEU A 27 7.49 4.95 16.05
CA LEU A 27 6.31 5.67 16.52
C LEU A 27 5.39 6.07 15.37
N ALA A 28 5.95 6.59 14.27
CA ALA A 28 5.19 6.88 13.05
C ALA A 28 4.52 5.62 12.48
N VAL A 29 5.25 4.49 12.43
CA VAL A 29 4.70 3.19 11.99
C VAL A 29 3.56 2.72 12.90
N VAL A 30 3.69 2.88 14.22
CA VAL A 30 2.61 2.51 15.16
C VAL A 30 1.37 3.34 14.87
N PHE A 31 1.50 4.64 14.69
CA PHE A 31 0.38 5.51 14.34
C PHE A 31 -0.28 5.10 13.01
N ASP A 32 0.49 4.78 11.97
CA ASP A 32 -0.09 4.30 10.71
C ASP A 32 -0.77 2.93 10.86
N LEU A 33 -0.22 2.01 11.67
CA LEU A 33 -0.88 0.73 11.95
C LEU A 33 -2.19 0.90 12.74
N LEU A 34 -2.24 1.88 13.65
CA LEU A 34 -3.48 2.23 14.33
C LEU A 34 -4.49 2.81 13.33
N ALA A 35 -4.08 3.76 12.49
CA ALA A 35 -4.94 4.38 11.50
C ALA A 35 -5.51 3.35 10.50
N PHE A 36 -4.64 2.60 9.82
CA PHE A 36 -5.02 1.78 8.66
C PHE A 36 -5.23 0.31 8.98
N GLY A 37 -4.72 -0.18 10.11
CA GLY A 37 -4.99 -1.54 10.58
C GLY A 37 -6.26 -1.61 11.42
N ILE A 38 -6.37 -0.75 12.43
CA ILE A 38 -7.51 -0.74 13.36
C ILE A 38 -8.61 0.20 12.87
N GLY A 39 -8.25 1.43 12.50
CA GLY A 39 -9.22 2.46 12.10
C GLY A 39 -10.04 2.04 10.87
N PHE A 40 -9.41 1.53 9.81
CA PHE A 40 -10.13 1.06 8.61
C PHE A 40 -11.09 -0.12 8.89
N ASP A 41 -10.69 -1.08 9.73
CA ASP A 41 -11.59 -2.18 10.08
C ASP A 41 -12.74 -1.71 10.97
N TRP A 42 -12.47 -0.79 11.89
CA TRP A 42 -13.51 -0.14 12.70
C TRP A 42 -14.49 0.62 11.81
N ASP A 43 -13.99 1.41 10.85
CA ASP A 43 -14.77 2.17 9.87
C ASP A 43 -15.73 1.27 9.09
N ARG A 44 -15.20 0.18 8.52
CA ARG A 44 -16.01 -0.81 7.79
C ARG A 44 -17.13 -1.40 8.64
N ARG A 45 -16.85 -1.74 9.92
CA ARG A 45 -17.86 -2.29 10.84
C ARG A 45 -18.87 -1.24 11.28
N TRP A 46 -18.43 0.01 11.42
CA TRP A 46 -19.29 1.14 11.75
C TRP A 46 -20.35 1.35 10.68
N HIS A 47 -19.95 1.41 9.41
CA HIS A 47 -20.85 1.57 8.26
C HIS A 47 -21.77 0.37 8.01
N ALA A 48 -21.45 -0.81 8.56
CA ALA A 48 -22.37 -1.95 8.54
C ALA A 48 -23.55 -1.81 9.53
N THR A 49 -23.48 -0.87 10.46
CA THR A 49 -24.44 -0.70 11.56
C THR A 49 -25.01 0.72 11.71
N HIS A 50 -24.39 1.71 11.06
CA HIS A 50 -24.80 3.11 11.08
C HIS A 50 -24.93 3.62 9.64
N ALA A 51 -25.89 4.50 9.40
CA ALA A 51 -26.03 5.16 8.11
C ALA A 51 -24.82 6.05 7.80
N PHE A 52 -24.60 6.34 6.52
CA PHE A 52 -23.55 7.25 6.07
C PHE A 52 -23.95 8.70 6.38
N GLU A 53 -23.72 9.13 7.62
CA GLU A 53 -24.23 10.44 8.05
C GLU A 53 -23.19 11.56 8.09
N ASP A 54 -21.88 11.30 8.22
CA ASP A 54 -20.89 12.40 8.31
C ASP A 54 -19.43 12.05 8.01
N PHE A 55 -18.72 13.01 7.39
CA PHE A 55 -17.26 12.96 7.15
C PHE A 55 -16.44 12.85 8.44
N PHE A 56 -16.97 13.32 9.58
CA PHE A 56 -16.32 13.31 10.89
C PHE A 56 -16.84 12.21 11.83
N SER A 57 -17.17 11.03 11.28
CA SER A 57 -17.53 9.87 12.09
C SER A 57 -16.42 9.50 13.11
N PRO A 58 -16.74 8.84 14.23
CA PRO A 58 -15.74 8.40 15.19
C PRO A 58 -14.56 7.62 14.59
N PRO A 59 -14.76 6.61 13.70
CA PRO A 59 -13.64 5.92 13.06
C PRO A 59 -12.82 6.85 12.14
N HIS A 60 -13.45 7.75 11.39
CA HIS A 60 -12.74 8.73 10.56
C HIS A 60 -11.85 9.66 11.40
N LEU A 61 -12.37 10.22 12.48
CA LEU A 61 -11.59 11.08 13.39
C LEU A 61 -10.40 10.34 13.99
N PHE A 62 -10.57 9.06 14.32
CA PHE A 62 -9.47 8.22 14.80
C PHE A 62 -8.40 8.01 13.71
N ILE A 63 -8.82 7.64 12.49
CA ILE A 63 -7.91 7.47 11.34
C ILE A 63 -7.13 8.76 11.08
N TYR A 64 -7.83 9.89 10.96
CA TYR A 64 -7.23 11.19 10.67
C TYR A 64 -6.23 11.59 11.75
N SER A 65 -6.60 11.44 13.03
CA SER A 65 -5.72 11.79 14.16
C SER A 65 -4.46 10.94 14.17
N MET A 66 -4.60 9.62 14.00
CA MET A 66 -3.45 8.72 13.99
C MET A 66 -2.55 8.99 12.79
N HIS A 67 -3.11 9.14 11.59
CA HIS A 67 -2.33 9.46 10.39
C HIS A 67 -1.64 10.82 10.48
N PHE A 68 -2.30 11.82 11.05
CA PHE A 68 -1.72 13.14 11.32
C PHE A 68 -0.54 13.04 12.30
N CYS A 69 -0.67 12.24 13.35
CA CYS A 69 0.43 11.96 14.28
C CYS A 69 1.62 11.28 13.59
N ALA A 70 1.38 10.32 12.68
CA ALA A 70 2.44 9.71 11.87
C ALA A 70 3.15 10.77 10.99
N THR A 71 2.37 11.62 10.33
CA THR A 71 2.84 12.70 9.46
C THR A 71 3.68 13.73 10.22
N ILE A 72 3.20 14.22 11.36
CA ILE A 72 3.96 15.15 12.22
C ILE A 72 5.22 14.49 12.76
N THR A 73 5.19 13.21 13.11
CA THR A 73 6.38 12.50 13.60
C THR A 73 7.48 12.46 12.53
N LEU A 74 7.14 12.14 11.27
CA LEU A 74 8.11 12.21 10.17
C LEU A 74 8.54 13.64 9.85
N ALA A 75 7.62 14.61 9.91
CA ALA A 75 7.97 16.02 9.74
C ALA A 75 8.98 16.46 10.82
N TYR A 76 8.73 16.13 12.09
CA TYR A 76 9.66 16.45 13.18
C TYR A 76 11.06 15.86 12.94
N ILE A 77 11.16 14.61 12.49
CA ILE A 77 12.44 14.01 12.07
C ILE A 77 13.08 14.85 10.95
N ALA A 78 12.31 15.20 9.92
CA ALA A 78 12.80 15.96 8.76
C ALA A 78 13.32 17.35 9.16
N PHE A 79 12.61 18.05 10.03
CA PHE A 79 12.97 19.41 10.44
C PHE A 79 14.13 19.44 11.43
N THR A 80 14.42 18.33 12.13
CA THR A 80 15.51 18.24 13.11
C THR A 80 16.83 17.75 12.47
N PRO A 81 17.87 18.61 12.32
CA PRO A 81 19.12 18.25 11.62
C PRO A 81 19.80 16.98 12.14
N ASP A 82 19.90 16.86 13.47
CA ASP A 82 20.55 15.74 14.17
C ASP A 82 19.83 14.40 13.93
N LEU A 83 18.53 14.44 13.60
CA LEU A 83 17.72 13.24 13.31
C LEU A 83 17.71 12.92 11.81
N ARG A 84 17.46 13.91 10.94
CA ARG A 84 17.32 13.65 9.49
C ARG A 84 18.59 13.11 8.84
N ARG A 85 19.78 13.42 9.39
CA ARG A 85 21.07 13.01 8.81
C ARG A 85 21.24 11.50 8.66
N TRP A 86 20.52 10.71 9.45
CA TRP A 86 20.57 9.24 9.42
C TRP A 86 19.78 8.60 8.28
N PHE A 87 18.98 9.37 7.54
CA PHE A 87 18.07 8.86 6.50
C PHE A 87 18.63 8.98 5.07
N GLY A 88 19.95 9.11 4.94
CA GLY A 88 20.67 8.99 3.68
C GLY A 88 20.81 10.30 2.89
N PRO A 89 21.15 10.21 1.59
CA PRO A 89 21.39 11.36 0.73
C PRO A 89 20.18 12.30 0.63
N THR A 90 20.45 13.58 0.46
CA THR A 90 19.43 14.63 0.42
C THR A 90 19.26 15.26 -0.97
N PHE A 91 18.09 15.82 -1.23
CA PHE A 91 17.85 16.70 -2.37
C PHE A 91 17.02 17.91 -1.95
N ARG A 92 17.05 18.99 -2.75
CA ARG A 92 16.25 20.19 -2.51
C ARG A 92 14.90 20.09 -3.22
N LEU A 93 13.85 20.50 -2.51
CA LEU A 93 12.51 20.72 -3.06
C LEU A 93 12.18 22.22 -3.03
N PRO A 94 11.47 22.75 -4.04
CA PRO A 94 10.94 24.11 -3.98
C PRO A 94 10.07 24.30 -2.74
N GLY A 95 10.19 25.46 -2.08
CA GLY A 95 9.37 25.81 -0.90
C GLY A 95 9.83 25.19 0.43
N ILE A 96 10.77 24.25 0.43
CA ILE A 96 11.35 23.69 1.66
C ILE A 96 12.71 24.37 1.93
N PRO A 97 12.92 24.97 3.12
CA PRO A 97 14.11 25.77 3.39
C PRO A 97 15.41 24.95 3.56
N PHE A 98 15.32 23.61 3.57
CA PHE A 98 16.46 22.72 3.75
C PHE A 98 16.40 21.49 2.81
N PRO A 99 17.54 20.85 2.51
CA PRO A 99 17.57 19.57 1.79
C PRO A 99 16.89 18.46 2.59
N ILE A 100 16.01 17.69 1.94
CA ILE A 100 15.29 16.57 2.56
C ILE A 100 15.99 15.25 2.18
N PRO A 101 16.21 14.31 3.13
CA PRO A 101 16.65 12.95 2.80
C PRO A 101 15.65 12.26 1.88
N GLY A 102 16.11 11.62 0.81
CA GLY A 102 15.20 11.09 -0.20
C GLY A 102 14.17 10.07 0.34
N ALA A 103 14.56 9.30 1.36
CA ALA A 103 13.67 8.35 2.03
C ALA A 103 12.49 9.05 2.73
N ILE A 104 12.77 10.14 3.46
CA ILE A 104 11.76 10.99 4.10
C ILE A 104 10.93 11.71 3.02
N GLY A 105 11.58 12.18 1.95
CA GLY A 105 10.90 12.81 0.83
C GLY A 105 9.89 11.88 0.15
N LEU A 106 10.21 10.59 0.00
CA LEU A 106 9.30 9.58 -0.55
C LEU A 106 8.11 9.34 0.40
N ALA A 107 8.35 9.22 1.70
CA ALA A 107 7.29 9.02 2.69
C ALA A 107 6.34 10.23 2.74
N GLY A 108 6.93 11.43 2.84
CA GLY A 108 6.18 12.68 2.85
C GLY A 108 5.39 12.93 1.58
N ALA A 109 5.91 12.53 0.41
CA ALA A 109 5.16 12.60 -0.85
C ALA A 109 3.91 11.72 -0.84
N GLY A 110 4.02 10.50 -0.29
CA GLY A 110 2.85 9.62 -0.10
C GLY A 110 1.83 10.21 0.86
N PHE A 111 2.27 10.73 2.02
CA PHE A 111 1.38 11.42 2.96
C PHE A 111 0.71 12.65 2.36
N ALA A 112 1.42 13.42 1.53
CA ALA A 112 0.83 14.55 0.82
C ALA A 112 -0.27 14.08 -0.16
N VAL A 113 -0.07 12.96 -0.87
CA VAL A 113 -1.11 12.38 -1.73
C VAL A 113 -2.32 11.93 -0.92
N VAL A 114 -2.13 11.29 0.25
CA VAL A 114 -3.24 10.89 1.13
C VAL A 114 -4.01 12.11 1.65
N ALA A 115 -3.31 13.17 2.07
CA ALA A 115 -3.96 14.41 2.49
C ALA A 115 -4.77 15.06 1.35
N LEU A 116 -4.23 15.06 0.13
CA LEU A 116 -4.95 15.52 -1.06
C LEU A 116 -6.15 14.64 -1.39
N ALA A 117 -6.04 13.32 -1.18
CA ALA A 117 -7.15 12.39 -1.39
C ALA A 117 -8.37 12.81 -0.57
N GLY A 118 -8.21 13.13 0.72
CA GLY A 118 -9.30 13.62 1.57
C GLY A 118 -9.90 14.97 1.13
N MET A 119 -9.11 15.85 0.51
CA MET A 119 -9.65 17.08 -0.09
C MET A 119 -10.47 16.77 -1.36
N PHE A 120 -9.95 15.91 -2.23
CA PHE A 120 -10.65 15.48 -3.44
C PHE A 120 -11.89 14.65 -3.12
N ASP A 121 -11.90 13.93 -2.01
CA ASP A 121 -13.03 13.16 -1.48
C ASP A 121 -14.23 14.06 -1.19
N ALA A 122 -14.03 15.14 -0.46
CA ALA A 122 -15.08 16.12 -0.19
C ALA A 122 -15.65 16.76 -1.48
N ILE A 123 -14.78 17.08 -2.45
CA ILE A 123 -15.20 17.60 -3.76
C ILE A 123 -15.97 16.53 -4.53
N TRP A 124 -15.49 15.29 -4.51
CA TRP A 124 -16.07 14.16 -5.20
C TRP A 124 -17.49 13.88 -4.69
N HIS A 125 -17.67 13.81 -3.37
CA HIS A 125 -18.98 13.62 -2.75
C HIS A 125 -19.97 14.73 -3.08
N THR A 126 -19.51 15.97 -3.15
CA THR A 126 -20.35 17.12 -3.52
C THR A 126 -20.78 17.07 -5.00
N THR A 127 -19.93 16.51 -5.88
CA THR A 127 -20.12 16.56 -7.33
C THR A 127 -20.77 15.29 -7.90
N PHE A 128 -20.41 14.12 -7.36
CA PHE A 128 -20.71 12.80 -7.92
C PHE A 128 -21.40 11.85 -6.93
N GLY A 129 -21.54 12.23 -5.65
CA GLY A 129 -22.07 11.36 -4.60
C GLY A 129 -21.01 10.42 -3.99
N LEU A 130 -21.44 9.33 -3.34
CA LEU A 130 -20.52 8.43 -2.63
C LEU A 130 -19.44 7.82 -3.55
N ASP A 131 -18.39 7.32 -2.93
CA ASP A 131 -17.28 6.62 -3.57
C ASP A 131 -17.72 5.20 -3.91
N GLU A 132 -18.42 5.06 -5.03
CA GLU A 132 -19.13 3.82 -5.32
C GLU A 132 -18.24 2.67 -5.76
N THR A 133 -17.03 2.94 -6.25
CA THR A 133 -16.04 1.87 -6.47
C THR A 133 -14.67 2.27 -5.92
N GLY A 134 -13.84 1.25 -5.65
CA GLY A 134 -12.44 1.46 -5.29
C GLY A 134 -11.58 2.11 -6.38
N TRP A 135 -12.16 2.38 -7.56
CA TRP A 135 -11.51 3.13 -8.65
C TRP A 135 -11.82 4.63 -8.66
N SER A 136 -12.81 5.08 -7.88
CA SER A 136 -13.07 6.51 -7.70
C SER A 136 -11.78 7.27 -7.39
N LEU A 137 -11.67 8.50 -7.92
CA LEU A 137 -10.43 9.28 -7.84
C LEU A 137 -9.89 9.39 -6.39
N PRO A 138 -10.68 9.86 -5.40
CA PRO A 138 -10.18 10.01 -4.03
C PRO A 138 -9.77 8.66 -3.41
N HIS A 139 -10.58 7.61 -3.57
CA HIS A 139 -10.26 6.29 -3.02
C HIS A 139 -8.99 5.67 -3.64
N SER A 140 -8.82 5.83 -4.95
CA SER A 140 -7.62 5.40 -5.66
C SER A 140 -6.39 6.22 -5.21
N MET A 141 -6.54 7.54 -5.05
CA MET A 141 -5.48 8.41 -4.51
C MET A 141 -5.08 7.99 -3.09
N LEU A 142 -6.05 7.68 -2.22
CA LEU A 142 -5.81 7.18 -0.87
C LEU A 142 -4.99 5.88 -0.91
N GLY A 143 -5.43 4.90 -1.71
CA GLY A 143 -4.76 3.62 -1.87
C GLY A 143 -3.32 3.74 -2.40
N TRP A 144 -3.10 4.55 -3.42
CA TRP A 144 -1.76 4.78 -3.99
C TRP A 144 -0.88 5.67 -3.12
N GLY A 145 -1.45 6.67 -2.46
CA GLY A 145 -0.75 7.54 -1.51
C GLY A 145 -0.20 6.74 -0.33
N LEU A 146 -1.01 5.84 0.24
CA LEU A 146 -0.59 4.94 1.31
C LEU A 146 0.53 4.00 0.86
N PHE A 147 0.41 3.46 -0.36
CA PHE A 147 1.47 2.65 -0.94
C PHE A 147 2.79 3.45 -1.03
N VAL A 148 2.77 4.65 -1.60
CA VAL A 148 3.97 5.52 -1.69
C VAL A 148 4.51 5.89 -0.30
N ALA A 149 3.64 6.18 0.66
CA ALA A 149 4.04 6.50 2.03
C ALA A 149 4.79 5.33 2.69
N PHE A 150 4.25 4.11 2.57
CA PHE A 150 4.87 2.91 3.14
C PHE A 150 6.14 2.47 2.40
N LEU A 151 6.24 2.74 1.09
CA LEU A 151 7.51 2.64 0.37
C LEU A 151 8.56 3.58 0.96
N GLY A 152 8.19 4.83 1.27
CA GLY A 152 9.05 5.81 1.91
C GLY A 152 9.46 5.44 3.33
N ILE A 153 8.51 5.04 4.17
CA ILE A 153 8.76 4.55 5.54
C ILE A 153 9.72 3.36 5.52
N ARG A 154 9.56 2.46 4.54
CA ARG A 154 10.51 1.38 4.32
C ARG A 154 11.88 1.88 3.85
N SER A 155 11.93 2.84 2.93
CA SER A 155 13.18 3.49 2.53
C SER A 155 13.91 4.08 3.74
N CYS A 156 13.18 4.70 4.68
CA CYS A 156 13.72 5.21 5.93
C CYS A 156 14.33 4.08 6.77
N ARG A 157 13.63 2.94 6.88
CA ARG A 157 14.17 1.78 7.59
C ARG A 157 15.42 1.20 6.91
N VAL A 158 15.44 1.15 5.58
CA VAL A 158 16.61 0.70 4.80
C VAL A 158 17.79 1.65 5.01
N ALA A 159 17.56 2.97 5.05
CA ALA A 159 18.62 3.95 5.31
C ALA A 159 19.30 3.71 6.67
N LEU A 160 18.54 3.34 7.71
CA LEU A 160 19.08 3.03 9.03
C LEU A 160 19.80 1.68 9.14
N ARG A 161 19.78 0.84 8.11
CA ARG A 161 20.36 -0.52 8.15
C ARG A 161 21.86 -0.60 8.51
N PRO A 162 22.75 0.35 8.15
CA PRO A 162 24.18 0.24 8.47
C PRO A 162 24.45 0.30 9.97
N TRP A 163 23.62 1.03 10.72
CA TRP A 163 23.76 1.22 12.17
C TRP A 163 22.79 0.37 13.00
N ARG A 164 21.63 0.06 12.43
CA ARG A 164 20.59 -0.80 13.01
C ARG A 164 20.21 -1.85 11.97
N PRO A 165 20.87 -3.02 11.93
CA PRO A 165 20.52 -4.10 11.02
C PRO A 165 19.03 -4.46 11.08
N ILE A 166 18.44 -4.86 9.96
CA ILE A 166 17.03 -5.22 9.89
C ILE A 166 16.86 -6.60 10.55
N GLY A 167 16.47 -6.60 11.83
CA GLY A 167 16.09 -7.81 12.57
C GLY A 167 14.73 -8.37 12.12
N TRP A 168 14.35 -9.53 12.65
CA TRP A 168 13.08 -10.17 12.28
C TRP A 168 11.82 -9.32 12.58
N PRO A 169 11.72 -8.52 13.67
CA PRO A 169 10.53 -7.70 13.90
C PRO A 169 10.41 -6.57 12.87
N SER A 170 11.53 -5.91 12.54
CA SER A 170 11.58 -4.92 11.46
C SER A 170 11.21 -5.56 10.13
N ALA A 171 11.76 -6.74 9.83
CA ALA A 171 11.43 -7.43 8.59
C ALA A 171 9.93 -7.74 8.52
N ALA A 172 9.33 -8.21 9.62
CA ALA A 172 7.91 -8.54 9.68
C ALA A 172 6.99 -7.32 9.48
N VAL A 173 7.16 -6.27 10.29
CA VAL A 173 6.28 -5.09 10.23
C VAL A 173 6.42 -4.36 8.91
N PHE A 174 7.65 -3.97 8.55
CA PHE A 174 7.84 -3.23 7.30
C PHE A 174 7.50 -4.12 6.11
N GLY A 175 7.79 -5.43 6.18
CA GLY A 175 7.40 -6.50 5.26
C GLY A 175 5.91 -6.48 4.97
N PHE A 176 5.11 -6.56 6.04
CA PHE A 176 3.66 -6.50 6.00
C PHE A 176 3.15 -5.22 5.34
N LEU A 177 3.68 -4.04 5.73
CA LEU A 177 3.22 -2.76 5.19
C LEU A 177 3.30 -2.68 3.66
N ILE A 178 4.40 -3.10 3.04
CA ILE A 178 4.45 -3.14 1.56
C ILE A 178 3.53 -4.19 1.01
N ALA A 179 3.44 -5.36 1.67
CA ALA A 179 2.79 -6.50 1.07
C ALA A 179 1.28 -6.23 1.02
N ALA A 180 0.71 -5.78 2.14
CA ALA A 180 -0.67 -5.34 2.24
C ALA A 180 -1.00 -4.21 1.24
N THR A 181 -0.13 -3.20 1.13
CA THR A 181 -0.38 -2.08 0.21
C THR A 181 0.00 -2.33 -1.24
N SER A 182 0.62 -3.46 -1.61
CA SER A 182 0.94 -3.79 -3.02
C SER A 182 0.05 -4.89 -3.58
N ALA A 183 -0.48 -5.77 -2.72
CA ALA A 183 -1.27 -6.94 -3.10
C ALA A 183 -2.53 -6.63 -3.94
N GLU A 184 -3.04 -5.40 -3.87
CA GLU A 184 -4.35 -5.04 -4.40
C GLU A 184 -4.31 -3.90 -5.42
N ARG A 185 -3.15 -3.27 -5.64
CA ARG A 185 -3.08 -1.93 -6.26
C ARG A 185 -3.58 -1.87 -7.69
N PHE A 186 -3.36 -2.92 -8.47
CA PHE A 186 -3.86 -2.97 -9.84
C PHE A 186 -5.22 -3.64 -9.95
N ALA A 187 -5.58 -4.49 -8.98
CA ALA A 187 -6.88 -5.15 -8.93
C ALA A 187 -8.01 -4.18 -8.58
N GLY A 188 -7.74 -3.12 -7.81
CA GLY A 188 -8.76 -2.15 -7.40
C GLY A 188 -9.95 -2.87 -6.73
N PRO A 189 -11.20 -2.65 -7.17
CA PRO A 189 -12.37 -3.29 -6.58
C PRO A 189 -12.38 -4.82 -6.73
N PHE A 190 -11.66 -5.39 -7.71
CA PHE A 190 -11.53 -6.85 -7.85
C PHE A 190 -10.73 -7.50 -6.72
N ALA A 191 -9.94 -6.71 -5.97
CA ALA A 191 -9.11 -7.22 -4.88
C ALA A 191 -9.92 -7.79 -3.70
N THR A 192 -11.20 -7.45 -3.59
CA THR A 192 -12.08 -7.98 -2.53
C THR A 192 -12.60 -9.39 -2.83
N ASN A 193 -12.30 -9.95 -4.01
CA ASN A 193 -12.66 -11.31 -4.44
C ASN A 193 -14.11 -11.71 -4.09
N LEU A 194 -15.03 -10.74 -4.17
CA LEU A 194 -16.42 -10.99 -3.84
C LEU A 194 -17.07 -11.77 -4.99
N SER A 195 -18.00 -12.67 -4.63
CA SER A 195 -18.90 -13.27 -5.60
C SER A 195 -20.17 -12.42 -5.75
N PRO A 196 -20.91 -12.55 -6.86
CA PRO A 196 -22.19 -11.87 -7.04
C PRO A 196 -23.17 -12.12 -5.89
N GLU A 197 -23.19 -13.33 -5.32
CA GLU A 197 -24.07 -13.70 -4.21
C GLU A 197 -23.69 -12.95 -2.93
N VAL A 198 -22.39 -12.77 -2.66
CA VAL A 198 -21.92 -12.00 -1.51
C VAL A 198 -22.30 -10.54 -1.67
N ILE A 199 -22.14 -9.97 -2.87
CA ILE A 199 -22.54 -8.59 -3.17
C ILE A 199 -24.05 -8.40 -2.92
N GLN A 200 -24.89 -9.32 -3.40
CA GLN A 200 -26.34 -9.30 -3.15
C GLN A 200 -26.70 -9.52 -1.68
N TYR A 201 -25.95 -10.33 -0.95
CA TYR A 201 -26.18 -10.53 0.48
C TYR A 201 -25.91 -9.25 1.26
N VAL A 202 -24.76 -8.61 1.01
CA VAL A 202 -24.37 -7.35 1.67
C VAL A 202 -25.37 -6.24 1.35
N SER A 203 -25.87 -6.16 0.11
CA SER A 203 -26.85 -5.13 -0.28
C SER A 203 -28.21 -5.24 0.42
N ARG A 204 -28.50 -6.38 1.06
CA ARG A 204 -29.74 -6.61 1.82
C ARG A 204 -29.58 -6.36 3.32
N ILE A 205 -28.39 -6.05 3.80
CA ILE A 205 -28.19 -5.64 5.20
C ILE A 205 -29.07 -4.40 5.45
N PRO A 206 -29.95 -4.36 6.47
CA PRO A 206 -31.00 -3.34 6.57
C PRO A 206 -30.52 -1.89 6.45
N VAL A 207 -29.37 -1.58 7.07
CA VAL A 207 -28.77 -0.23 6.99
C VAL A 207 -28.33 0.09 5.55
N LEU A 208 -27.67 -0.85 4.88
CA LEU A 208 -27.17 -0.69 3.51
C LEU A 208 -28.29 -0.77 2.46
N ALA A 209 -29.35 -1.53 2.73
CA ALA A 209 -30.53 -1.63 1.90
C ALA A 209 -31.27 -0.29 1.79
N ASN A 210 -31.20 0.52 2.84
CA ASN A 210 -31.81 1.84 2.91
C ASN A 210 -30.90 2.96 2.40
N GLU A 211 -29.68 2.65 1.96
CA GLU A 211 -28.70 3.63 1.48
C GLU A 211 -28.66 3.67 -0.06
N PRO A 212 -29.27 4.68 -0.73
CA PRO A 212 -29.40 4.70 -2.18
C PRO A 212 -28.08 4.62 -2.93
N ALA A 213 -27.05 5.29 -2.41
CA ALA A 213 -25.74 5.31 -3.04
C ALA A 213 -25.01 3.96 -2.90
N PHE A 214 -25.17 3.25 -1.78
CA PHE A 214 -24.68 1.88 -1.65
C PHE A 214 -25.41 0.90 -2.58
N GLN A 215 -26.73 1.09 -2.76
CA GLN A 215 -27.48 0.30 -3.73
C GLN A 215 -26.99 0.56 -5.16
N HIS A 216 -26.63 1.80 -5.49
CA HIS A 216 -26.05 2.13 -6.79
C HIS A 216 -24.67 1.48 -7.00
N THR A 217 -23.78 1.52 -6.01
CA THR A 217 -22.54 0.72 -5.97
C THR A 217 -22.79 -0.74 -6.29
N THR A 218 -23.74 -1.36 -5.58
CA THR A 218 -24.08 -2.77 -5.75
C THR A 218 -24.55 -3.06 -7.18
N ARG A 219 -25.41 -2.19 -7.75
CA ARG A 219 -25.85 -2.31 -9.15
C ARG A 219 -24.67 -2.26 -10.11
N MET A 220 -23.75 -1.31 -9.92
CA MET A 220 -22.56 -1.22 -10.77
C MET A 220 -21.71 -2.48 -10.71
N TYR A 221 -21.46 -3.00 -9.50
CA TYR A 221 -20.69 -4.23 -9.34
C TYR A 221 -21.36 -5.41 -10.05
N LEU A 222 -22.68 -5.57 -9.91
CA LEU A 222 -23.40 -6.69 -10.53
C LEU A 222 -23.53 -6.54 -12.06
N VAL A 223 -23.79 -5.32 -12.57
CA VAL A 223 -24.02 -5.08 -14.01
C VAL A 223 -22.71 -5.06 -14.79
N ALA A 224 -21.66 -4.42 -14.25
CA ALA A 224 -20.34 -4.40 -14.88
C ALA A 224 -19.51 -5.66 -14.56
N GLY A 225 -20.04 -6.57 -13.74
CA GLY A 225 -19.37 -7.77 -13.28
C GLY A 225 -18.07 -7.45 -12.55
N ILE A 226 -18.07 -6.48 -11.62
CA ILE A 226 -16.90 -6.12 -10.80
C ILE A 226 -16.79 -7.13 -9.65
N ASP A 227 -16.55 -8.38 -10.02
CA ASP A 227 -16.49 -9.51 -9.11
C ASP A 227 -15.52 -10.57 -9.68
N ARG A 228 -15.36 -11.68 -8.96
CA ARG A 228 -14.42 -12.75 -9.33
C ARG A 228 -14.84 -13.55 -10.58
N SER A 229 -15.97 -13.29 -11.21
CA SER A 229 -16.32 -13.89 -12.51
C SER A 229 -15.73 -13.13 -13.70
N ASN A 230 -15.27 -11.89 -13.48
CA ASN A 230 -14.75 -11.05 -14.56
C ASN A 230 -13.47 -11.59 -15.19
N GLY A 231 -13.35 -11.44 -16.51
CA GLY A 231 -12.14 -11.71 -17.28
C GLY A 231 -10.90 -10.93 -16.80
N LEU A 232 -11.10 -9.75 -16.22
CA LEU A 232 -10.05 -8.87 -15.73
C LEU A 232 -9.55 -9.23 -14.33
N PHE A 233 -10.29 -10.05 -13.57
CA PHE A 233 -9.90 -10.45 -12.22
C PHE A 233 -8.50 -11.07 -12.20
N VAL A 234 -8.29 -12.16 -12.96
CA VAL A 234 -7.01 -12.89 -12.96
C VAL A 234 -5.83 -12.04 -13.46
N PRO A 235 -5.92 -11.32 -14.60
CA PRO A 235 -4.82 -10.47 -15.04
C PRO A 235 -4.42 -9.41 -14.01
N LEU A 236 -5.38 -8.66 -13.45
CA LEU A 236 -5.08 -7.54 -12.55
C LEU A 236 -4.55 -8.01 -11.18
N ILE A 237 -5.10 -9.10 -10.64
CA ILE A 237 -4.59 -9.65 -9.39
C ILE A 237 -3.25 -10.34 -9.57
N SER A 238 -2.98 -10.94 -10.73
CA SER A 238 -1.65 -11.48 -11.06
C SER A 238 -0.58 -10.39 -11.09
N LEU A 239 -0.89 -9.24 -11.72
CA LEU A 239 0.00 -8.09 -11.75
C LEU A 239 0.34 -7.60 -10.33
N SER A 240 -0.69 -7.50 -9.47
CA SER A 240 -0.52 -7.07 -8.08
C SER A 240 0.25 -8.11 -7.25
N ALA A 241 -0.02 -9.40 -7.42
CA ALA A 241 0.67 -10.49 -6.73
C ALA A 241 2.17 -10.55 -7.09
N GLY A 242 2.48 -10.41 -8.37
CA GLY A 242 3.86 -10.34 -8.86
C GLY A 242 4.62 -9.14 -8.29
N MET A 243 3.96 -7.97 -8.25
CA MET A 243 4.53 -6.78 -7.64
C MET A 243 4.77 -6.96 -6.13
N MET A 244 3.78 -7.49 -5.41
CA MET A 244 3.87 -7.73 -3.98
C MET A 244 5.04 -8.64 -3.63
N LEU A 245 5.15 -9.79 -4.29
CA LEU A 245 6.22 -10.75 -4.03
C LEU A 245 7.58 -10.21 -4.47
N GLY A 246 7.65 -9.48 -5.59
CA GLY A 246 8.87 -8.81 -6.04
C GLY A 246 9.39 -7.79 -5.02
N LEU A 247 8.49 -6.97 -4.47
CA LEU A 247 8.80 -5.95 -3.47
C LEU A 247 9.19 -6.55 -2.11
N LEU A 248 8.49 -7.61 -1.68
CA LEU A 248 8.80 -8.32 -0.43
C LEU A 248 10.17 -9.00 -0.51
N HIS A 249 10.41 -9.71 -1.62
CA HIS A 249 11.70 -10.33 -1.91
C HIS A 249 12.83 -9.30 -2.02
N SER A 250 12.54 -8.11 -2.56
CA SER A 250 13.51 -7.01 -2.67
C SER A 250 13.91 -6.39 -1.32
N PHE A 251 13.01 -6.38 -0.34
CA PHE A 251 13.28 -5.87 1.01
C PHE A 251 14.08 -6.84 1.88
N GLY A 252 13.84 -8.13 1.74
CA GLY A 252 14.64 -9.16 2.41
C GLY A 252 14.08 -10.54 2.14
N ALA A 253 14.89 -11.41 1.53
CA ALA A 253 14.52 -12.75 1.08
C ALA A 253 14.39 -13.78 2.24
N ARG A 254 13.75 -13.39 3.35
CA ARG A 254 13.50 -14.28 4.48
C ARG A 254 12.35 -15.22 4.14
N ARG A 255 12.69 -16.43 3.73
CA ARG A 255 11.76 -17.48 3.27
C ARG A 255 10.49 -17.59 4.12
N TRP A 256 10.64 -17.77 5.42
CA TRP A 256 9.52 -17.94 6.35
C TRP A 256 8.68 -16.67 6.51
N LEU A 257 9.28 -15.50 6.39
CA LEU A 257 8.54 -14.25 6.43
C LEU A 257 7.71 -14.08 5.15
N THR A 258 8.30 -14.36 3.98
CA THR A 258 7.59 -14.31 2.70
C THR A 258 6.38 -15.23 2.71
N ILE A 259 6.56 -16.47 3.17
CA ILE A 259 5.47 -17.44 3.30
C ILE A 259 4.45 -16.95 4.32
N GLY A 260 4.88 -16.56 5.53
CA GLY A 260 3.97 -16.13 6.60
C GLY A 260 3.11 -14.91 6.21
N LEU A 261 3.70 -13.90 5.58
CA LEU A 261 2.96 -12.73 5.11
C LEU A 261 2.03 -13.06 3.94
N ALA A 262 2.47 -13.92 3.01
CA ALA A 262 1.60 -14.37 1.92
C ALA A 262 0.41 -15.18 2.45
N THR A 263 0.61 -16.04 3.45
CA THR A 263 -0.47 -16.77 4.12
C THR A 263 -1.43 -15.82 4.83
N LEU A 264 -0.92 -14.87 5.61
CA LEU A 264 -1.73 -13.86 6.28
C LEU A 264 -2.58 -13.08 5.27
N LEU A 265 -1.96 -12.58 4.20
CA LEU A 265 -2.66 -11.82 3.17
C LEU A 265 -3.65 -12.69 2.39
N SER A 266 -3.33 -13.96 2.12
CA SER A 266 -4.29 -14.87 1.49
C SER A 266 -5.53 -15.04 2.38
N TRP A 267 -5.34 -15.13 3.69
CA TRP A 267 -6.46 -15.21 4.63
C TRP A 267 -7.28 -13.92 4.68
N THR A 268 -6.65 -12.76 4.78
CA THR A 268 -7.35 -11.47 4.97
C THR A 268 -7.94 -10.90 3.70
N SER A 269 -7.40 -11.21 2.52
CA SER A 269 -7.90 -10.76 1.20
C SER A 269 -8.95 -11.72 0.62
N THR A 270 -9.76 -12.34 1.46
CA THR A 270 -10.83 -13.26 1.01
C THR A 270 -10.32 -14.36 0.07
N LEU A 271 -9.21 -14.99 0.45
CA LEU A 271 -8.63 -16.19 -0.18
C LEU A 271 -7.92 -15.98 -1.53
N ILE A 272 -7.39 -14.78 -1.81
CA ILE A 272 -6.48 -14.62 -2.96
C ILE A 272 -5.21 -15.47 -2.71
N PRO A 273 -4.84 -16.40 -3.61
CA PRO A 273 -3.97 -17.51 -3.24
C PRO A 273 -2.49 -17.20 -3.41
N PHE A 274 -1.96 -16.34 -2.54
CA PHE A 274 -0.54 -15.94 -2.57
C PHE A 274 0.42 -17.01 -2.03
N VAL A 275 -0.08 -18.04 -1.33
CA VAL A 275 0.77 -19.03 -0.65
C VAL A 275 1.67 -19.81 -1.60
N ILE A 276 1.12 -20.38 -2.67
CA ILE A 276 1.90 -21.19 -3.64
C ILE A 276 3.00 -20.38 -4.33
N PRO A 277 2.74 -19.21 -4.95
CA PRO A 277 3.83 -18.44 -5.54
C PRO A 277 4.84 -17.97 -4.49
N ALA A 278 4.41 -17.64 -3.26
CA ALA A 278 5.32 -17.28 -2.17
C ALA A 278 6.25 -18.42 -1.76
N LEU A 279 5.74 -19.67 -1.70
CA LEU A 279 6.55 -20.86 -1.45
C LEU A 279 7.60 -21.05 -2.54
N ILE A 280 7.22 -20.92 -3.81
CA ILE A 280 8.15 -21.05 -4.95
C ILE A 280 9.25 -19.99 -4.88
N VAL A 281 8.89 -18.72 -4.65
CA VAL A 281 9.86 -17.62 -4.49
C VAL A 281 10.75 -17.85 -3.26
N ALA A 282 10.19 -18.33 -2.15
CA ALA A 282 10.95 -18.61 -0.93
C ALA A 282 11.96 -19.77 -1.12
N ILE A 283 11.58 -20.85 -1.81
CA ILE A 283 12.46 -21.98 -2.14
C ILE A 283 13.55 -21.54 -3.12
N GLY A 284 13.19 -20.71 -4.10
CA GLY A 284 14.14 -20.12 -5.05
C GLY A 284 15.29 -19.34 -4.40
N GLY A 285 15.11 -18.89 -3.15
CA GLY A 285 16.15 -18.22 -2.36
C GLY A 285 16.58 -16.90 -2.99
N ASP A 286 17.85 -16.53 -2.85
CA ASP A 286 18.42 -15.25 -3.33
C ASP A 286 18.55 -15.14 -4.86
N ARG A 287 17.96 -16.08 -5.62
CA ARG A 287 17.97 -16.07 -7.09
C ARG A 287 17.00 -15.01 -7.64
N ARG A 288 17.15 -13.75 -7.22
CA ARG A 288 16.38 -12.56 -7.63
C ARG A 288 16.10 -12.49 -9.13
N GLY A 289 17.12 -12.86 -9.92
CA GLY A 289 17.08 -12.78 -11.37
C GLY A 289 16.78 -14.10 -12.09
N SER A 290 16.42 -15.19 -11.40
CA SER A 290 16.11 -16.45 -12.10
C SER A 290 14.75 -16.33 -12.78
N PRO A 291 14.69 -16.27 -14.13
CA PRO A 291 13.42 -16.17 -14.83
C PRO A 291 12.55 -17.41 -14.58
N ALA A 292 13.20 -18.57 -14.36
CA ALA A 292 12.53 -19.83 -14.04
C ALA A 292 11.76 -19.77 -12.72
N VAL A 293 12.32 -19.19 -11.65
CA VAL A 293 11.61 -19.08 -10.35
C VAL A 293 10.37 -18.21 -10.49
N TRP A 294 10.49 -17.06 -11.16
CA TRP A 294 9.37 -16.15 -11.37
C TRP A 294 8.32 -16.72 -12.31
N PHE A 295 8.73 -17.46 -13.35
CA PHE A 295 7.81 -18.17 -14.23
C PHE A 295 7.05 -19.26 -13.48
N LEU A 296 7.74 -20.09 -12.67
CA LEU A 296 7.09 -21.11 -11.86
C LEU A 296 6.14 -20.51 -10.83
N ALA A 297 6.51 -19.40 -10.19
CA ALA A 297 5.64 -18.67 -9.27
C ALA A 297 4.39 -18.14 -10.00
N ALA A 298 4.57 -17.55 -11.18
CA ALA A 298 3.47 -17.05 -12.00
C ALA A 298 2.50 -18.17 -12.42
N VAL A 299 3.03 -19.33 -12.84
CA VAL A 299 2.24 -20.52 -13.17
C VAL A 299 1.52 -21.05 -11.93
N GLY A 300 2.21 -21.14 -10.80
CA GLY A 300 1.64 -21.56 -9.52
C GLY A 300 0.48 -20.66 -9.08
N PHE A 301 0.63 -19.34 -9.23
CA PHE A 301 -0.45 -18.39 -8.96
C PHE A 301 -1.61 -18.53 -9.94
N ALA A 302 -1.36 -18.71 -11.23
CA ALA A 302 -2.41 -18.92 -12.22
C ALA A 302 -3.25 -20.17 -11.91
N PHE A 303 -2.61 -21.28 -11.54
CA PHE A 303 -3.31 -22.51 -11.16
C PHE A 303 -4.15 -22.34 -9.88
N THR A 304 -3.63 -21.65 -8.87
CA THR A 304 -4.41 -21.44 -7.65
C THR A 304 -5.51 -20.39 -7.85
N ALA A 305 -5.28 -19.37 -8.67
CA ALA A 305 -6.30 -18.38 -9.04
C ALA A 305 -7.45 -19.05 -9.81
N ALA A 306 -7.15 -20.04 -10.67
CA ALA A 306 -8.18 -20.81 -11.37
C ALA A 306 -9.14 -21.57 -10.42
N ALA A 307 -8.73 -21.85 -9.18
CA ALA A 307 -9.58 -22.53 -8.19
C ALA A 307 -10.62 -21.58 -7.54
N ILE A 308 -10.38 -20.27 -7.59
CA ILE A 308 -11.27 -19.26 -7.01
C ILE A 308 -11.96 -18.39 -8.08
N TRP A 309 -11.51 -18.47 -9.32
CA TRP A 309 -12.05 -17.73 -10.46
C TRP A 309 -13.20 -18.49 -11.11
N GLU A 310 -14.32 -17.81 -11.40
CA GLU A 310 -15.51 -18.43 -12.01
C GLU A 310 -15.44 -18.51 -13.55
N GLY A 311 -14.33 -18.05 -14.14
CA GLY A 311 -14.06 -18.15 -15.58
C GLY A 311 -13.56 -19.52 -16.03
N ILE A 312 -13.12 -19.59 -17.30
CA ILE A 312 -12.55 -20.82 -17.87
C ILE A 312 -11.20 -21.08 -17.20
N PRO A 313 -10.95 -22.22 -16.51
CA PRO A 313 -9.73 -22.44 -15.74
C PRO A 313 -8.43 -22.21 -16.53
N LEU A 314 -8.38 -22.60 -17.80
CA LEU A 314 -7.23 -22.35 -18.67
C LEU A 314 -6.97 -20.87 -18.97
N GLY A 315 -8.01 -20.03 -18.91
CA GLY A 315 -7.90 -18.58 -19.06
C GLY A 315 -7.04 -17.94 -17.96
N ALA A 316 -6.88 -18.60 -16.81
CA ALA A 316 -6.05 -18.08 -15.72
C ALA A 316 -4.57 -17.99 -16.12
N LEU A 317 -4.15 -18.75 -17.13
CA LEU A 317 -2.80 -18.67 -17.70
C LEU A 317 -2.50 -17.30 -18.33
N ALA A 318 -3.53 -16.51 -18.69
CA ALA A 318 -3.36 -15.12 -19.10
C ALA A 318 -2.76 -14.24 -17.98
N GLY A 319 -2.88 -14.67 -16.72
CA GLY A 319 -2.26 -14.02 -15.57
C GLY A 319 -0.74 -14.20 -15.49
N VAL A 320 -0.18 -15.26 -16.10
CA VAL A 320 1.26 -15.57 -16.04
C VAL A 320 2.14 -14.41 -16.52
N PRO A 321 1.95 -13.85 -17.74
CA PRO A 321 2.76 -12.72 -18.19
C PRO A 321 2.57 -11.50 -17.29
N LEU A 322 1.36 -11.23 -16.80
CA LEU A 322 1.12 -10.05 -15.95
C LEU A 322 1.75 -10.18 -14.57
N PHE A 323 1.81 -11.39 -14.00
CA PHE A 323 2.57 -11.64 -12.79
C PHE A 323 4.06 -11.32 -12.95
N ILE A 324 4.65 -11.74 -14.08
CA ILE A 324 6.05 -11.43 -14.39
C ILE A 324 6.25 -9.92 -14.58
N VAL A 325 5.35 -9.25 -15.30
CA VAL A 325 5.37 -7.79 -15.42
C VAL A 325 5.30 -7.13 -14.03
N GLY A 326 4.47 -7.64 -13.13
CA GLY A 326 4.38 -7.16 -11.75
C GLY A 326 5.69 -7.24 -11.00
N SER A 327 6.42 -8.37 -11.10
CA SER A 327 7.72 -8.50 -10.45
C SER A 327 8.80 -7.61 -11.06
N LEU A 328 8.71 -7.31 -12.37
CA LEU A 328 9.58 -6.33 -13.02
C LEU A 328 9.28 -4.90 -12.56
N VAL A 329 8.00 -4.54 -12.46
CA VAL A 329 7.55 -3.25 -11.88
C VAL A 329 8.06 -3.11 -10.45
N ALA A 330 8.01 -4.17 -9.64
CA ALA A 330 8.57 -4.17 -8.31
C ALA A 330 10.07 -3.84 -8.28
N ASN A 331 10.87 -4.34 -9.23
CA ASN A 331 12.30 -4.02 -9.31
C ASN A 331 12.54 -2.54 -9.60
N VAL A 332 11.74 -1.94 -10.50
CA VAL A 332 11.81 -0.51 -10.82
C VAL A 332 11.47 0.33 -9.59
N ILE A 333 10.36 0.01 -8.92
CA ILE A 333 9.92 0.69 -7.69
C ILE A 333 10.98 0.52 -6.60
N TRP A 334 11.53 -0.68 -6.43
CA TRP A 334 12.56 -0.96 -5.43
C TRP A 334 13.83 -0.15 -5.67
N GLY A 335 14.20 0.11 -6.93
CA GLY A 335 15.30 1.02 -7.26
C GLY A 335 15.12 2.41 -6.63
N VAL A 336 13.89 2.94 -6.65
CA VAL A 336 13.55 4.22 -5.99
C VAL A 336 13.57 4.08 -4.46
N VAL A 337 13.08 2.98 -3.90
CA VAL A 337 13.08 2.76 -2.44
C VAL A 337 14.50 2.62 -1.89
N ALA A 338 15.35 1.87 -2.57
CA ALA A 338 16.72 1.61 -2.13
C ALA A 338 17.62 2.83 -2.29
N VAL A 339 17.42 3.63 -3.35
CA VAL A 339 18.20 4.83 -3.65
C VAL A 339 17.25 5.96 -4.09
N PRO A 340 16.57 6.63 -3.15
CA PRO A 340 15.57 7.64 -3.47
C PRO A 340 16.22 8.92 -4.00
N THR A 341 16.19 9.09 -5.32
CA THR A 341 16.61 10.32 -5.99
C THR A 341 15.42 11.27 -6.18
N ARG A 342 15.68 12.58 -6.33
CA ARG A 342 14.62 13.57 -6.62
C ARG A 342 13.74 13.14 -7.80
N ARG A 343 14.36 12.72 -8.91
CA ARG A 343 13.64 12.29 -10.12
C ARG A 343 12.80 11.03 -9.85
N GLY A 344 13.37 10.03 -9.16
CA GLY A 344 12.67 8.79 -8.84
C GLY A 344 11.46 9.03 -7.93
N VAL A 345 11.62 9.83 -6.88
CA VAL A 345 10.53 10.17 -5.94
C VAL A 345 9.41 10.93 -6.66
N LEU A 346 9.75 11.97 -7.43
CA LEU A 346 8.75 12.76 -8.16
C LEU A 346 8.04 11.94 -9.23
N ALA A 347 8.76 11.12 -10.00
CA ALA A 347 8.17 10.28 -11.05
C ALA A 347 7.23 9.22 -10.46
N LEU A 348 7.66 8.53 -9.39
CA LEU A 348 6.83 7.53 -8.73
C LEU A 348 5.58 8.17 -8.12
N THR A 349 5.72 9.31 -7.45
CA THR A 349 4.59 10.02 -6.84
C THR A 349 3.63 10.55 -7.92
N ALA A 350 4.13 11.11 -9.02
CA ALA A 350 3.29 11.58 -10.11
C ALA A 350 2.51 10.43 -10.77
N LEU A 351 3.17 9.31 -11.03
CA LEU A 351 2.54 8.15 -11.65
C LEU A 351 1.54 7.47 -10.71
N ALA A 352 1.99 7.10 -9.51
CA ALA A 352 1.18 6.35 -8.55
C ALA A 352 0.13 7.26 -7.89
N GLY A 353 0.49 8.45 -7.43
CA GLY A 353 -0.38 9.31 -6.64
C GLY A 353 -1.35 10.17 -7.44
N PHE A 354 -1.15 10.33 -8.75
CA PHE A 354 -2.00 11.19 -9.58
C PHE A 354 -2.43 10.54 -10.90
N ALA A 355 -1.51 10.03 -11.71
CA ALA A 355 -1.86 9.52 -13.04
C ALA A 355 -2.72 8.25 -12.97
N MET A 356 -2.35 7.29 -12.13
CA MET A 356 -3.13 6.06 -11.92
C MET A 356 -4.52 6.36 -11.31
N PRO A 357 -4.65 7.17 -10.24
CA PRO A 357 -5.94 7.60 -9.73
C PRO A 357 -6.80 8.36 -10.73
N ALA A 358 -6.22 9.24 -11.53
CA ALA A 358 -6.96 9.95 -12.58
C ALA A 358 -7.50 8.96 -13.63
N LEU A 359 -6.70 7.99 -14.04
CA LEU A 359 -7.13 6.95 -14.98
C LEU A 359 -8.28 6.11 -14.40
N THR A 360 -8.16 5.63 -13.16
CA THR A 360 -9.22 4.81 -12.53
C THR A 360 -10.47 5.65 -12.24
N GLY A 361 -10.32 6.93 -11.87
CA GLY A 361 -11.44 7.84 -11.67
C GLY A 361 -12.23 8.10 -12.96
N ILE A 362 -11.56 8.18 -14.12
CA ILE A 362 -12.23 8.26 -15.43
C ILE A 362 -13.02 6.97 -15.71
N VAL A 363 -12.45 5.80 -15.39
CA VAL A 363 -13.15 4.51 -15.55
C VAL A 363 -14.39 4.46 -14.64
N ASP A 364 -14.26 4.88 -13.38
CA ASP A 364 -15.36 4.96 -12.42
C ASP A 364 -16.50 5.85 -12.92
N LEU A 365 -16.20 7.08 -13.34
CA LEU A 365 -17.22 7.99 -13.90
C LEU A 365 -17.88 7.44 -15.17
N ALA A 366 -17.13 6.73 -16.01
CA ALA A 366 -17.67 6.09 -17.20
C ALA A 366 -18.63 4.94 -16.86
N LEU A 367 -18.40 4.22 -15.76
CA LEU A 367 -19.33 3.19 -15.27
C LEU A 367 -20.60 3.83 -14.73
N ARG A 368 -20.48 4.84 -13.87
CA ARG A 368 -21.62 5.58 -13.31
C ARG A 368 -22.51 6.19 -14.39
N ALA A 369 -21.92 6.76 -15.44
CA ALA A 369 -22.69 7.37 -16.53
C ALA A 369 -23.49 6.34 -17.35
N ARG A 370 -23.11 5.05 -17.32
CA ARG A 370 -23.75 3.98 -18.11
C ARG A 370 -24.75 3.16 -17.31
N ILE A 371 -24.65 3.16 -15.98
CA ILE A 371 -25.45 2.33 -15.08
C ILE A 371 -26.12 3.30 -14.11
N PRO A 372 -27.40 3.67 -14.32
CA PRO A 372 -28.13 4.57 -13.43
C PRO A 372 -28.65 3.91 -12.13
#